data_AF-A0A529JQ34-F1
#
_entry.id   AF-A0A529JQ34-F1
#
_cell.length_a   1.000
_cell.length_b   1.000
_cell.length_c   1.000
_cell.angle_alpha   90.00
_cell.angle_beta   90.00
_cell.angle_gamma   90.00
#
_symmetry.space_group_name_H-M   'P 1'
#
loop_
_entity.id
_entity.type
_entity.pdbx_description
1 polymer ?
#
loop_
_entity_poly.entity_id
_entity_poly.type
_entity_poly.pdbx_seq_one_letter_code
_entity_poly.pdbx_strand_id
1 'polypeptide(L)' 'MSNVGKKTGRERGEEWWQTDIIEMHPGVIRLRGYEIQDLIGRVSFPAVIWLMLRGELPGEEQAALLGTALSAAVDHG' A
#
# COMPACT_ATOMS: atom_id res chain seq x y z
N MET A 1 25.96 24.80 -24.03
CA MET A 1 24.56 25.04 -23.65
C MET A 1 23.90 23.67 -23.57
N SER A 2 23.80 23.13 -22.35
CA SER A 2 23.38 21.75 -22.09
C SER A 2 21.90 21.59 -22.42
N ASN A 3 21.59 20.67 -23.34
CA ASN A 3 20.23 20.33 -23.71
C ASN A 3 19.57 19.56 -22.55
N VAL A 4 18.96 20.30 -21.61
CA VAL A 4 18.12 19.69 -20.57
C VAL A 4 16.88 19.16 -21.28
N GLY A 5 16.89 17.87 -21.59
CA GLY A 5 15.74 17.18 -22.17
C GLY A 5 14.51 17.44 -21.31
N LYS A 6 13.41 17.87 -21.94
CA LYS A 6 12.13 18.07 -21.25
C LYS A 6 11.72 16.75 -20.60
N LYS A 7 11.67 16.71 -19.26
CA LYS A 7 11.13 15.60 -18.49
C LYS A 7 9.71 15.28 -18.94
N THR A 8 9.37 13.99 -18.98
CA THR A 8 8.04 13.54 -19.38
C THR A 8 6.99 13.92 -18.33
N GLY A 9 5.70 13.86 -18.69
CA GLY A 9 4.61 14.12 -17.74
C GLY A 9 4.64 13.18 -16.52
N ARG A 10 5.07 11.92 -16.73
CA ARG A 10 5.19 10.91 -15.67
C ARG A 10 6.30 11.26 -14.67
N GLU A 11 7.50 11.54 -15.16
CA GLU A 11 8.66 11.91 -14.33
C GLU A 11 8.39 13.17 -13.50
N ARG A 12 7.72 14.17 -14.09
CA ARG A 12 7.32 15.37 -13.35
C ARG A 12 6.30 15.09 -12.26
N GLY A 13 5.39 14.13 -12.48
CA GLY A 13 4.42 13.69 -11.49
C GLY A 13 5.08 12.97 -10.32
N GLU A 14 6.03 12.09 -10.59
CA GLU A 14 6.81 11.36 -9.57
C GLU A 14 7.71 12.28 -8.73
N GLU A 15 8.30 13.32 -9.34
CA GLU A 15 9.08 14.32 -8.60
C GLU A 15 8.21 15.22 -7.72
N TRP A 16 6.98 15.52 -8.16
CA TRP A 16 6.09 16.41 -7.43
C TRP A 16 5.31 15.70 -6.31
N TRP A 17 5.04 14.40 -6.45
CA TRP A 17 4.25 13.63 -5.51
C TRP A 17 5.07 12.50 -4.88
N GLN A 18 5.25 12.57 -3.56
CA GLN A 18 5.94 11.55 -2.78
C GLN A 18 4.95 10.81 -1.87
N THR A 19 5.17 9.52 -1.66
CA THR A 19 4.31 8.68 -0.80
C THR A 19 5.12 7.59 -0.14
N ASP A 20 4.78 7.29 1.12
CA ASP A 20 5.34 6.16 1.87
C ASP A 20 4.43 4.92 1.81
N ILE A 21 3.44 4.88 0.90
CA ILE A 21 2.43 3.80 0.85
C ILE A 21 2.93 2.61 0.01
N ILE A 22 3.40 2.85 -1.21
CA ILE A 22 3.79 1.81 -2.16
C ILE A 22 5.09 2.20 -2.85
N GLU A 23 6.04 1.27 -2.88
CA GLU A 23 7.20 1.31 -3.76
C GLU A 23 7.00 0.28 -4.88
N MET A 24 7.04 0.72 -6.13
CA MET A 24 6.83 -0.16 -7.29
C MET A 24 7.80 0.19 -8.41
N HIS A 25 8.65 -0.78 -8.78
CA HIS A 25 9.52 -0.72 -9.94
C HIS A 25 9.77 -2.13 -10.48
N PRO A 26 10.41 -2.33 -11.64
CA PRO A 26 10.64 -3.67 -12.18
C PRO A 26 11.30 -4.59 -11.14
N GLY A 27 10.62 -5.69 -10.81
CA GLY A 27 11.08 -6.69 -9.86
C GLY A 27 10.86 -6.37 -8.37
N VAL A 28 10.27 -5.23 -8.02
CA VAL A 28 10.02 -4.83 -6.62
C VAL A 28 8.61 -4.28 -6.46
N ILE A 29 7.90 -4.83 -5.49
CA ILE A 29 6.64 -4.27 -4.99
C ILE A 29 6.72 -4.32 -3.47
N ARG A 30 6.74 -3.15 -2.83
CA ARG A 30 6.64 -3.03 -1.37
C ARG A 30 5.42 -2.23 -0.97
N LEU A 31 4.68 -2.72 0.02
CA LEU A 31 3.62 -1.99 0.69
C LEU A 31 4.13 -1.56 2.06
N ARG A 32 4.21 -0.26 2.32
CA ARG A 32 4.74 0.29 3.59
C ARG A 32 6.09 -0.32 4.00
N GLY A 33 6.97 -0.58 3.03
CA GLY A 33 8.27 -1.20 3.23
C GLY A 33 8.29 -2.73 3.30
N TYR A 34 7.14 -3.41 3.34
CA TYR A 34 7.06 -4.87 3.27
C TYR A 34 7.04 -5.35 1.83
N GLU A 35 7.93 -6.27 1.48
CA GLU A 35 7.88 -7.02 0.22
C GLU A 35 6.53 -7.72 0.05
N ILE A 36 5.92 -7.60 -1.14
CA ILE A 36 4.58 -8.14 -1.37
C ILE A 36 4.49 -9.66 -1.16
N GLN A 37 5.54 -10.40 -1.53
CA GLN A 37 5.64 -11.85 -1.32
C GLN A 37 5.66 -12.24 0.15
N ASP A 38 6.04 -11.31 1.04
CA ASP A 38 6.02 -11.54 2.48
C ASP A 38 4.63 -11.36 3.09
N LEU A 39 3.73 -10.67 2.38
CA LEU A 39 2.34 -10.46 2.78
C LEU A 39 1.41 -11.54 2.20
N ILE A 40 1.60 -11.91 0.93
CA ILE A 40 0.72 -12.85 0.23
C ILE A 40 0.65 -14.20 0.95
N GLY A 41 -0.57 -14.63 1.30
CA GLY A 41 -0.83 -15.91 1.95
C GLY A 41 -0.35 -16.02 3.40
N ARG A 42 0.29 -14.96 3.94
CA ARG A 42 0.81 -14.91 5.33
C ARG A 42 0.08 -13.88 6.17
N VAL A 43 -0.36 -12.79 5.57
CA VAL A 43 -1.10 -11.70 6.23
C VAL A 43 -2.55 -11.72 5.75
N SER A 44 -3.49 -11.63 6.69
CA SER A 44 -4.91 -11.65 6.36
C SER A 44 -5.33 -10.37 5.61
N PHE A 45 -6.39 -10.46 4.80
CA PHE A 45 -6.88 -9.31 4.05
C PHE A 45 -7.23 -8.08 4.92
N PRO A 46 -7.92 -8.22 6.08
CA PRO A 46 -8.11 -7.09 7.00
C PRO A 46 -6.80 -6.50 7.52
N ALA A 47 -5.79 -7.33 7.78
CA ALA A 47 -4.49 -6.86 8.24
C ALA A 47 -3.71 -6.10 7.15
N VAL A 48 -3.82 -6.51 5.88
CA VAL A 48 -3.27 -5.75 4.76
C VAL A 48 -4.00 -4.41 4.61
N ILE A 49 -5.33 -4.35 4.74
CA ILE A 49 -6.08 -3.09 4.75
C ILE A 49 -5.59 -2.18 5.89
N TRP A 50 -5.43 -2.73 7.10
CA TRP A 50 -4.90 -1.99 8.23
C TRP A 50 -3.51 -1.43 7.94
N LEU A 51 -2.60 -2.23 7.41
CA LEU A 51 -1.26 -1.80 7.00
C LEU A 51 -1.32 -0.59 6.05
N MET A 52 -2.18 -0.65 5.04
CA MET A 52 -2.32 0.45 4.06
C MET A 52 -2.79 1.75 4.73
N LEU A 53 -3.75 1.65 5.64
CA LEU A 53 -4.35 2.80 6.33
C LEU A 53 -3.48 3.36 7.46
N ARG A 54 -2.81 2.50 8.22
CA ARG A 54 -2.13 2.84 9.48
C ARG A 54 -0.61 2.86 9.39
N GLY A 55 -0.04 2.25 8.35
CA GLY A 55 1.41 2.20 8.12
C GLY A 55 2.13 1.07 8.85
N GLU A 56 1.45 0.32 9.71
CA GLU A 56 2.01 -0.79 10.48
C GLU A 56 1.06 -2.00 10.47
N LEU A 57 1.57 -3.20 10.71
CA LEU A 57 0.73 -4.39 10.84
C LEU A 57 -0.04 -4.36 12.17
N PRO A 58 -1.33 -4.75 12.17
CA PRO A 58 -2.10 -4.86 13.40
C PRO A 58 -1.67 -6.08 14.22
N GLY A 59 -2.03 -6.06 15.52
CA GLY A 59 -2.12 -7.29 16.30
C GLY A 59 -3.28 -8.19 15.85
N GLU A 60 -3.29 -9.44 16.29
CA GLU A 60 -4.30 -10.43 15.88
C GLU A 60 -5.74 -9.99 16.21
N GLU A 61 -5.98 -9.51 17.43
CA GLU A 61 -7.30 -9.04 17.86
C GLU A 61 -7.78 -7.82 17.06
N GLN A 62 -6.86 -6.91 16.71
CA GLN A 62 -7.15 -5.74 15.89
C GLN A 62 -7.54 -6.15 14.46
N ALA A 63 -6.83 -7.11 13.88
CA ALA A 63 -7.16 -7.65 12.56
C ALA A 63 -8.51 -8.37 12.56
N ALA A 64 -8.82 -9.15 13.60
CA ALA A 64 -10.09 -9.84 13.75
C ALA A 64 -11.27 -8.87 13.91
N LEU A 65 -11.10 -7.82 14.73
CA LEU A 65 -12.09 -6.77 14.91
C LEU A 65 -12.35 -6.02 13.60
N LEU A 66 -11.30 -5.59 12.89
CA LEU A 66 -11.45 -4.92 11.60
C LEU A 66 -12.13 -5.84 10.58
N GLY A 67 -11.77 -7.12 10.54
CA GLY A 67 -12.42 -8.12 9.69
C GLY A 67 -13.91 -8.21 9.95
N THR A 68 -14.32 -8.28 11.21
CA THR A 68 -15.73 -8.33 11.61
C THR A 68 -16.48 -7.06 11.20
N ALA A 69 -15.87 -5.90 11.42
CA ALA A 69 -16.44 -4.61 11.03
C ALA A 69 -16.61 -4.50 9.50
N LEU A 70 -15.61 -4.92 8.72
CA LEU A 70 -15.68 -4.95 7.26
C LEU A 70 -16.78 -5.91 6.77
N SER A 71 -16.88 -7.10 7.36
CA SER A 71 -17.93 -8.07 7.02
C SER A 71 -19.34 -7.56 7.33
N ALA A 72 -19.53 -6.89 8.48
CA ALA A 72 -20.82 -6.29 8.84
C ALA A 72 -21.23 -5.14 7.92
N ALA A 73 -20.26 -4.48 7.27
CA ALA A 73 -20.48 -3.38 6.34
C ALA A 73 -20.74 -3.81 4.88
N VAL A 74 -20.65 -5.11 4.57
CA VAL A 74 -20.82 -5.62 3.19
C VAL A 74 -22.24 -5.36 2.67
N ASP A 75 -23.23 -5.37 3.55
CA ASP A 75 -24.61 -5.10 3.18
C ASP A 75 -25.28 -4.21 4.23
N HIS A 76 -25.97 -3.19 3.74
CA HIS A 76 -26.81 -2.29 4.53
C HIS A 76 -28.23 -2.15 3.94
N GLY A 77 -28.59 -3.00 2.96
CA GLY A 77 -29.84 -2.94 2.20
C GLY A 77 -29.78 -2.04 0.97
#